data_AF-A0A4R1R7Z1-F1
#
_entry.id   AF-A0A4R1R7Z1-F1
#
_cell.length_a   1.000
_cell.length_b   1.000
_cell.length_c   1.000
_cell.angle_alpha   90.00
_cell.angle_beta   90.00
_cell.angle_gamma   90.00
#
_symmetry.space_group_name_H-M   'P 1'
#
loop_
_entity.id
_entity.type
_entity.pdbx_description
1 polymer ?
#
loop_
_entity_poly.entity_id
_entity_poly.type
_entity_poly.pdbx_seq_one_letter_code
_entity_poly.pdbx_strand_id
1 'polypeptide(L)'
;MVEYAFYRDVWKGEMSEQEFAAASRAAAAQLERYKRIYCVTAPEEDSEAMALCAMAEAQHFYEAAENGQLVGGMQLGSLSQTSAAPAPDLSAAAKSRELYRCAGLYLDIRRNEQGVAACG
;
A
#
# COMPACT_ATOMS: atom_id res chain seq x y z
N MET A 1 9.86 2.44 10.34
CA MET A 1 10.02 2.68 8.89
C MET A 1 10.91 1.57 8.36
N VAL A 2 10.60 1.02 7.19
CA VAL A 2 11.37 -0.10 6.63
C VAL A 2 12.60 0.44 5.92
N GLU A 3 13.75 -0.17 6.16
CA GLU A 3 15.00 0.19 5.48
C GLU A 3 14.93 -0.15 4.00
N TYR A 4 15.50 0.71 3.14
CA TYR A 4 15.48 0.48 1.69
C TYR A 4 16.18 -0.83 1.28
N ALA A 5 17.21 -1.26 2.03
CA ALA A 5 17.85 -2.56 1.82
C ALA A 5 16.86 -3.73 1.96
N PHE A 6 15.96 -3.69 2.93
CA PHE A 6 14.92 -4.72 3.08
C PHE A 6 13.97 -4.70 1.89
N TYR A 7 13.52 -3.51 1.48
CA TYR A 7 12.63 -3.35 0.33
C TYR A 7 13.24 -3.91 -0.98
N ARG A 8 14.52 -3.63 -1.22
CA ARG A 8 15.21 -4.09 -2.42
C ARG A 8 15.61 -5.57 -2.34
N ASP A 9 16.19 -5.99 -1.22
CA ASP A 9 16.87 -7.29 -1.13
C ASP A 9 15.96 -8.43 -0.68
N VAL A 10 14.96 -8.13 0.16
CA VAL A 10 14.00 -9.13 0.67
C VAL A 10 12.69 -9.03 -0.10
N TRP A 11 12.10 -7.85 -0.15
CA TRP A 11 10.80 -7.63 -0.81
C TRP A 11 10.90 -7.62 -2.34
N LYS A 12 12.07 -7.31 -2.90
CA LYS A 12 12.34 -7.25 -4.36
C LYS A 12 11.54 -6.18 -5.11
N GLY A 13 11.28 -5.05 -4.47
CA GLY A 13 10.59 -3.95 -5.10
C GLY A 13 11.46 -3.12 -6.06
N GLU A 14 10.83 -2.39 -6.97
CA GLU A 14 11.49 -1.69 -8.09
C GLU A 14 11.61 -0.17 -7.91
N MET A 15 10.94 0.39 -6.90
CA MET A 15 11.00 1.83 -6.64
C MET A 15 12.43 2.27 -6.27
N SER A 16 12.81 3.47 -6.69
CA SER A 16 14.04 4.09 -6.19
C SER A 16 13.97 4.36 -4.69
N GLU A 17 15.13 4.55 -4.05
CA GLU A 17 15.20 4.84 -2.61
C GLU A 17 14.38 6.07 -2.20
N GLN A 18 14.39 7.11 -3.04
CA GLN A 18 13.65 8.34 -2.77
C GLN A 18 12.13 8.14 -2.88
N GLU A 19 11.67 7.43 -3.92
CA GLU A 19 10.26 7.08 -4.09
C GLU A 19 9.79 6.21 -2.93
N PHE A 20 10.59 5.20 -2.57
CA PHE A 20 10.27 4.29 -1.47
C PHE A 20 10.24 5.03 -0.13
N ALA A 21 11.18 5.94 0.14
CA ALA A 21 11.19 6.74 1.36
C ALA A 21 9.94 7.63 1.50
N ALA A 22 9.42 8.17 0.39
CA ALA A 22 8.18 8.93 0.38
C ALA A 22 6.96 8.04 0.65
N ALA A 23 6.80 6.97 -0.14
CA ALA A 23 5.66 6.08 -0.05
C ALA A 23 5.61 5.30 1.27
N SER A 24 6.76 4.82 1.77
CA SER A 24 6.85 4.11 3.06
C SER A 24 6.48 4.99 4.24
N ARG A 25 6.76 6.30 4.19
CA ARG A 25 6.31 7.26 5.21
C ARG A 25 4.79 7.40 5.21
N ALA A 26 4.17 7.49 4.04
CA ALA A 26 2.71 7.55 3.90
C ALA A 26 2.06 6.22 4.35
N ALA A 27 2.64 5.09 3.96
CA ALA A 27 2.20 3.76 4.39
C ALA A 27 2.29 3.59 5.92
N ALA A 28 3.40 4.01 6.53
CA ALA A 28 3.58 3.95 7.98
C ALA A 28 2.55 4.81 8.72
N ALA A 29 2.28 6.03 8.27
CA ALA A 29 1.24 6.87 8.86
C ALA A 29 -0.15 6.22 8.78
N GLN A 30 -0.45 5.54 7.67
CA GLN A 30 -1.70 4.81 7.51
C GLN A 30 -1.77 3.57 8.39
N LEU A 31 -0.68 2.81 8.52
CA LEU A 31 -0.64 1.64 9.40
C LEU A 31 -0.77 2.04 10.88
N GLU A 32 -0.15 3.14 11.30
CA GLU A 32 -0.33 3.73 12.63
C GLU A 32 -1.80 4.11 12.88
N ARG A 33 -2.49 4.62 11.85
CA ARG A 33 -3.94 4.86 11.94
C ARG A 33 -4.72 3.56 12.12
N TYR A 34 -4.35 2.48 11.43
CA TYR A 34 -4.98 1.17 11.64
C TYR A 34 -4.76 0.64 13.05
N LYS A 35 -3.53 0.70 13.58
CA LYS A 35 -3.21 0.30 14.97
C LYS A 35 -3.99 1.07 16.04
N ARG A 36 -4.44 2.29 15.75
CA ARG A 36 -5.29 3.10 16.66
C ARG A 36 -6.77 2.72 16.62
N ILE A 37 -7.25 2.14 15.51
CA ILE A 37 -8.67 1.86 15.27
C ILE A 37 -8.96 0.36 15.44
N TYR A 38 -7.98 -0.48 15.13
CA TYR A 38 -8.07 -1.93 15.06
C TYR A 38 -7.02 -2.58 15.96
N CYS A 39 -7.26 -3.84 16.29
CA CYS A 39 -6.21 -4.71 16.79
C CYS A 39 -5.38 -5.20 15.60
N VAL A 40 -4.09 -4.89 15.61
CA VAL A 40 -3.16 -5.29 14.55
C VAL A 40 -2.06 -6.12 15.19
N THR A 41 -1.94 -7.38 14.78
CA THR A 41 -0.89 -8.29 15.25
C THR A 41 -0.05 -8.79 14.08
N ALA A 42 1.26 -8.89 14.30
CA ALA A 42 2.22 -9.42 13.34
C ALA A 42 2.48 -10.90 13.67
N PRO A 43 2.15 -11.85 12.76
CA PRO A 43 2.36 -13.28 13.02
C PRO A 43 3.84 -13.68 12.98
N GLU A 44 4.67 -12.96 12.22
CA GLU A 44 6.11 -13.20 12.06
C GLU A 44 6.91 -11.90 12.25
N GLU A 45 8.22 -12.01 12.49
CA GLU A 45 9.13 -10.87 12.75
C GLU A 45 9.11 -9.85 11.61
N ASP A 46 9.10 -10.33 10.35
CA ASP A 46 9.13 -9.49 9.15
C ASP A 46 7.73 -9.05 8.67
N SER A 47 6.65 -9.54 9.27
CA SER A 47 5.29 -9.30 8.78
C SER A 47 4.93 -7.82 8.68
N GLU A 48 5.33 -7.01 9.66
CA GLU A 48 5.07 -5.56 9.62
C GLU A 48 5.89 -4.87 8.52
N ALA A 49 7.13 -5.30 8.30
CA ALA A 49 7.98 -4.76 7.24
C ALA A 49 7.40 -5.10 5.85
N MET A 50 6.94 -6.34 5.66
CA MET A 50 6.26 -6.76 4.43
C MET A 50 4.96 -5.99 4.20
N ALA A 51 4.15 -5.78 5.24
CA ALA A 51 2.93 -4.97 5.14
C ALA A 51 3.23 -3.53 4.69
N LEU A 52 4.26 -2.91 5.27
CA LEU A 52 4.68 -1.55 4.91
C LEU A 52 5.18 -1.47 3.46
N CYS A 53 5.93 -2.47 2.99
CA CYS A 53 6.35 -2.53 1.58
C CYS A 53 5.15 -2.63 0.63
N ALA A 54 4.22 -3.56 0.91
CA ALA A 54 3.00 -3.73 0.11
C ALA A 54 2.15 -2.45 0.07
N MET A 55 1.96 -1.81 1.22
CA MET A 55 1.23 -0.55 1.32
C MET A 55 1.96 0.60 0.62
N ALA A 56 3.30 0.63 0.64
CA ALA A 56 4.10 1.65 -0.03
C ALA A 56 3.95 1.55 -1.55
N GLU A 57 4.02 0.34 -2.13
CA GLU A 57 3.78 0.16 -3.56
C GLU A 57 2.37 0.57 -3.98
N ALA A 58 1.37 0.22 -3.18
CA ALA A 58 0.01 0.70 -3.40
C ALA A 58 -0.04 2.23 -3.34
N GLN A 59 0.58 2.89 -2.35
CA GLN A 59 0.61 4.34 -2.31
C GLN A 59 1.24 4.95 -3.55
N HIS A 60 2.40 4.44 -3.94
CA HIS A 60 3.12 4.92 -5.11
C HIS A 60 2.31 4.75 -6.39
N PHE A 61 1.63 3.60 -6.56
CA PHE A 61 0.73 3.36 -7.69
C PHE A 61 -0.40 4.39 -7.76
N TYR A 62 -1.12 4.61 -6.65
CA TYR A 62 -2.23 5.57 -6.64
C TYR A 62 -1.75 7.02 -6.78
N GLU A 63 -0.60 7.40 -6.20
CA GLU A 63 0.00 8.72 -6.40
C GLU A 63 0.42 8.94 -7.86
N ALA A 64 1.06 7.94 -8.48
CA ALA A 64 1.39 7.99 -9.92
C ALA A 64 0.11 8.12 -10.77
N ALA A 65 -0.96 7.41 -10.40
CA ALA A 65 -2.25 7.50 -11.08
C ALA A 65 -2.94 8.86 -10.94
N GLU A 66 -2.94 9.44 -9.74
CA GLU A 66 -3.46 10.78 -9.47
C GLU A 66 -2.68 11.85 -10.25
N ASN A 67 -1.37 11.67 -10.43
CA ASN A 67 -0.51 12.56 -11.21
C ASN A 67 -0.55 12.30 -12.73
N GLY A 68 -1.35 11.34 -13.20
CA GLY A 68 -1.43 10.97 -14.63
C GLY A 68 -0.19 10.24 -15.16
N GLN A 69 0.64 9.70 -14.27
CA GLN A 69 1.91 9.02 -14.54
C GLN A 69 1.78 7.49 -14.57
N LEU A 70 0.56 6.92 -14.65
CA LEU A 70 0.41 5.48 -14.93
C LEU A 70 0.93 5.19 -16.35
N VAL A 71 2.22 4.90 -16.44
CA VAL A 71 2.88 4.47 -17.67
C VAL A 71 2.53 3.01 -17.92
N GLY A 72 1.35 2.82 -18.48
CA GLY A 72 0.92 1.63 -19.18
C GLY A 72 0.47 2.00 -20.58
N GLY A 73 1.39 2.49 -21.42
CA GLY A 73 1.24 2.54 -22.88
C GLY A 73 0.13 3.40 -23.49
N MET A 74 -0.65 4.17 -22.72
CA MET A 74 -1.70 5.02 -23.28
C MET A 74 -1.28 6.48 -23.25
N GLN A 75 -0.56 6.86 -24.29
CA GLN A 75 -0.42 8.23 -24.73
C GLN A 75 -1.82 8.89 -24.73
N LEU A 76 -2.03 9.91 -23.89
CA LEU A 76 -3.20 10.80 -23.89
C LEU A 76 -3.18 11.65 -25.17
N GLY A 77 -3.35 10.97 -26.29
CA GLY A 77 -3.16 11.49 -27.62
C GLY A 77 -3.70 10.48 -28.63
N SER A 78 -5.03 10.41 -28.68
CA SER A 78 -5.78 9.86 -29.83
C SER A 78 -5.40 8.43 -30.25
N LEU A 79 -5.92 7.39 -29.60
CA LEU A 79 -6.15 6.12 -30.29
C LEU A 79 -7.42 5.41 -29.80
N SER A 80 -8.17 4.95 -30.81
CA SER A 80 -9.38 4.17 -30.72
C SER A 80 -9.21 2.91 -29.86
N GLN A 81 -10.29 2.60 -29.15
CA GLN A 81 -10.58 1.38 -28.40
C GLN A 81 -9.98 0.11 -29.01
N THR A 82 -9.36 -0.75 -28.17
CA THR A 82 -9.52 -2.23 -28.19
C THR A 82 -8.75 -2.90 -27.05
N SER A 83 -9.38 -3.00 -25.88
CA SER A 83 -9.37 -4.13 -24.91
C SER A 83 -9.96 -3.58 -23.61
N ALA A 84 -11.27 -3.75 -23.45
CA ALA A 84 -12.05 -3.19 -22.35
C ALA A 84 -11.78 -3.94 -21.04
N ALA A 85 -10.57 -3.80 -20.49
CA ALA A 85 -10.46 -3.81 -19.04
C ALA A 85 -11.11 -2.50 -18.56
N PRO A 86 -12.05 -2.54 -17.59
CA PRO A 86 -12.53 -1.31 -16.98
C PRO A 86 -11.32 -0.51 -16.47
N ALA A 87 -11.33 0.81 -16.70
CA ALA A 87 -10.31 1.68 -16.15
C ALA A 87 -10.19 1.43 -14.64
N PRO A 88 -8.96 1.42 -14.07
CA PRO A 88 -8.79 1.19 -12.65
C PRO A 88 -9.59 2.22 -11.84
N ASP A 89 -10.27 1.77 -10.78
CA ASP A 89 -10.96 2.66 -9.85
C ASP A 89 -9.91 3.38 -8.99
N LEU A 90 -9.68 4.66 -9.29
CA LEU A 90 -8.71 5.52 -8.60
C LEU A 90 -9.36 6.36 -7.50
N SER A 91 -10.59 6.03 -7.07
CA SER A 91 -11.25 6.74 -6.00
C SER A 91 -10.51 6.60 -4.66
N ALA A 92 -10.64 7.59 -3.78
CA ALA A 92 -10.09 7.52 -2.43
C ALA A 92 -10.60 6.30 -1.64
N ALA A 93 -11.81 5.83 -1.94
CA ALA A 93 -12.39 4.63 -1.36
C ALA A 93 -11.67 3.36 -1.85
N ALA A 94 -11.39 3.25 -3.15
CA ALA A 94 -10.61 2.14 -3.72
C ALA A 94 -9.17 2.11 -3.18
N LYS A 95 -8.50 3.27 -3.15
CA LYS A 95 -7.18 3.44 -2.52
C LYS A 95 -7.18 2.96 -1.06
N SER A 96 -8.15 3.41 -0.26
CA SER A 96 -8.26 3.00 1.14
C SER A 96 -8.49 1.50 1.31
N ARG A 97 -9.33 0.91 0.44
CA ARG A 97 -9.60 -0.53 0.45
C ARG A 97 -8.36 -1.34 0.07
N GLU A 98 -7.61 -0.90 -0.93
CA GLU A 98 -6.40 -1.59 -1.36
C GLU A 98 -5.31 -1.50 -0.30
N LEU A 99 -5.10 -0.34 0.32
CA LEU A 99 -4.15 -0.21 1.44
C LEU A 99 -4.50 -1.13 2.62
N TYR A 100 -5.79 -1.24 2.96
CA TYR A 100 -6.25 -2.17 3.99
C TYR A 100 -6.01 -3.63 3.58
N ARG A 101 -6.26 -3.98 2.32
CA ARG A 101 -6.00 -5.31 1.76
C ARG A 101 -4.51 -5.65 1.81
N CYS A 102 -3.63 -4.76 1.36
CA CYS A 102 -2.18 -4.94 1.39
C CYS A 102 -1.66 -5.17 2.82
N ALA A 103 -2.15 -4.38 3.78
CA ALA A 103 -1.81 -4.57 5.19
C ALA A 103 -2.27 -5.96 5.69
N GLY A 104 -3.50 -6.33 5.36
CA GLY A 104 -4.10 -7.62 5.75
C GLY A 104 -3.51 -8.87 5.10
N LEU A 105 -2.61 -8.74 4.11
CA LEU A 105 -1.87 -9.87 3.56
C LEU A 105 -0.81 -10.40 4.54
N TYR A 106 -0.28 -9.51 5.38
CA TYR A 106 0.83 -9.82 6.28
C TYR A 106 0.48 -9.61 7.75
N LEU A 107 -0.59 -8.86 8.04
CA LEU A 107 -1.02 -8.53 9.39
C LEU A 107 -2.41 -9.07 9.67
N ASP A 108 -2.60 -9.54 10.90
CA ASP A 108 -3.90 -9.86 11.44
C ASP A 108 -4.56 -8.56 11.91
N ILE A 109 -5.49 -8.03 11.10
CA ILE A 109 -6.24 -6.81 11.42
C ILE A 109 -7.67 -7.18 11.82
N ARG A 110 -7.96 -7.08 13.12
CA ARG A 110 -9.28 -7.41 13.67
C ARG A 110 -9.98 -6.17 14.20
N ARG A 111 -11.27 -6.07 13.91
CA ARG A 111 -12.16 -5.09 14.53
C ARG A 111 -12.54 -5.60 15.91
N ASN A 112 -11.98 -4.98 16.93
CA ASN A 112 -12.19 -5.31 18.33
C ASN A 112 -13.54 -4.72 18.76
N GLU A 113 -14.45 -5.58 19.24
CA GLU A 113 -15.69 -5.17 19.89
C GLU A 113 -15.43 -4.58 21.30
N GLN A 114 -14.21 -4.75 21.83
CA GLN A 114 -13.81 -4.43 23.21
C GLN A 114 -12.73 -3.32 23.32
N GLY A 115 -12.32 -2.71 22.20
CA GLY A 115 -11.30 -1.64 22.17
C GLY A 115 -9.84 -2.12 22.12
N VAL A 116 -8.92 -1.19 21.79
CA VAL A 116 -7.47 -1.42 21.51
C VAL A 116 -6.70 -2.00 22.72
N ALA A 117 -7.26 -1.89 23.93
CA ALA A 117 -6.62 -2.33 25.17
C ALA A 117 -6.42 -3.86 25.32
N ALA A 118 -7.03 -4.68 24.46
CA ALA A 118 -6.97 -6.15 24.55
C ALA A 118 -5.95 -6.82 23.60
N CYS A 119 -5.16 -6.04 22.87
CA CYS A 119 -4.12 -6.57 21.98
C CYS A 119 -2.86 -6.86 22.81
N GLY A 120 -2.79 -8.06 23.38
CA GLY A 120 -1.66 -8.57 24.17
C GLY A 120 -1.08 -9.84 23.56
#